data_AF-A0A923BEB2-F1
#
_entry.id   AF-A0A923BEB2-F1
#
_cell.length_a   1.000
_cell.length_b   1.000
_cell.length_c   1.000
_cell.angle_alpha   90.00
_cell.angle_beta   90.00
_cell.angle_gamma   90.00
#
_symmetry.space_group_name_H-M   'P 1'
#
loop_
_entity.id
_entity.type
_entity.pdbx_description
1 polymer ?
#
loop_
_entity_poly.entity_id
_entity_poly.type
_entity_poly.pdbx_seq_one_letter_code
_entity_poly.pdbx_strand_id
1 'polypeptide(L)'
;MFSLQDPNIFNIAVEGVFDDCQDLVKAVSNDLEFKARQKIGTVNSINWARVVAQVVYYFRGYLAATTANSQKVSFTVPSGNFGNICAGHIARMMGLPIDKLVAATNENDVLDEFFRTGVYRVRKPAETFHTSSPSMDISKASNFERFVYELVGRDPERTHALFRKIDTHGGFDLSGAPGSDGDEFKDVAKFGFGSGRSTHLDRVATIRDVADDYGITIDTHTADGIKVAREHMRPGVPMIVLETALAAKFNETILEALGQDAERPAGFEDIESLPQRFVVMPADVGRMKAYIAEHTGI
;
A
#
# COMPACT_ATOMS: atom_id res chain seq x y z
N MET A 1 15.59 4.38 -11.58
CA MET A 1 16.49 4.66 -10.43
C MET A 1 17.92 4.87 -10.88
N PHE A 2 18.54 3.86 -11.51
CA PHE A 2 19.97 3.91 -11.84
C PHE A 2 20.33 4.94 -12.93
N SER A 3 19.38 5.40 -13.75
CA SER A 3 19.65 6.44 -14.74
C SER A 3 19.81 7.86 -14.16
N LEU A 4 19.45 8.08 -12.89
CA LEU A 4 19.58 9.40 -12.25
C LEU A 4 21.04 9.77 -12.03
N GLN A 5 21.41 10.98 -12.47
CA GLN A 5 22.79 11.49 -12.38
C GLN A 5 22.99 12.52 -11.28
N ASP A 6 21.93 12.90 -10.55
CA ASP A 6 21.97 13.88 -9.47
C ASP A 6 23.03 13.52 -8.41
N PRO A 7 23.92 14.46 -8.03
CA PRO A 7 25.06 14.15 -7.17
C PRO A 7 24.65 13.70 -5.76
N ASN A 8 23.45 14.07 -5.29
CA ASN A 8 22.90 13.71 -3.99
C ASN A 8 22.14 12.37 -3.97
N ILE A 9 22.03 11.67 -5.11
CA ILE A 9 21.38 10.36 -5.20
C ILE A 9 22.44 9.27 -5.25
N PHE A 10 22.36 8.33 -4.32
CA PHE A 10 23.28 7.21 -4.20
C PHE A 10 22.49 5.90 -4.30
N ASN A 11 22.47 5.30 -5.50
CA ASN A 11 21.89 3.98 -5.71
C ASN A 11 22.89 2.90 -5.28
N ILE A 12 22.47 2.01 -4.38
CA ILE A 12 23.26 0.88 -3.89
C ILE A 12 22.56 -0.41 -4.33
N ALA A 13 23.19 -1.15 -5.24
CA ALA A 13 22.75 -2.48 -5.66
C ALA A 13 23.37 -3.51 -4.71
N VAL A 14 22.55 -4.03 -3.78
CA VAL A 14 23.00 -5.02 -2.79
C VAL A 14 23.05 -6.40 -3.44
N GLU A 15 24.16 -7.11 -3.25
CA GLU A 15 24.31 -8.52 -3.65
C GLU A 15 23.54 -9.41 -2.68
N GLY A 16 22.23 -9.46 -2.85
CA GLY A 16 21.30 -10.19 -1.98
C GLY A 16 19.86 -10.07 -2.48
N VAL A 17 18.93 -10.48 -1.62
CA VAL A 17 17.50 -10.33 -1.86
C VAL A 17 16.95 -9.07 -1.19
N PHE A 18 15.68 -8.73 -1.45
CA PHE A 18 15.04 -7.56 -0.86
C PHE A 18 15.07 -7.55 0.68
N ASP A 19 14.93 -8.73 1.31
CA ASP A 19 14.99 -8.86 2.77
C ASP A 19 16.37 -8.47 3.34
N ASP A 20 17.45 -8.79 2.64
CA ASP A 20 18.81 -8.35 3.02
C ASP A 20 18.90 -6.82 3.02
N CYS A 21 18.35 -6.15 2.00
CA CYS A 21 18.26 -4.70 1.96
C CYS A 21 17.49 -4.13 3.16
N GLN A 22 16.37 -4.76 3.55
CA GLN A 22 15.60 -4.34 4.71
C GLN A 22 16.41 -4.48 6.00
N ASP A 23 17.13 -5.57 6.17
CA ASP A 23 17.92 -5.83 7.37
C ASP A 23 19.11 -4.89 7.50
N LEU A 24 19.76 -4.52 6.38
CA LEU A 24 20.77 -3.46 6.37
C LEU A 24 20.21 -2.13 6.87
N VAL A 25 19.05 -1.71 6.35
CA VAL A 25 18.39 -0.47 6.76
C VAL A 25 17.97 -0.52 8.23
N LYS A 26 17.45 -1.66 8.72
CA LYS A 26 17.11 -1.85 10.15
C LYS A 26 18.35 -1.75 11.03
N ALA A 27 19.46 -2.39 10.64
CA ALA A 27 20.70 -2.35 11.41
C ALA A 27 21.30 -0.94 11.49
N VAL A 28 21.26 -0.17 10.39
CA VAL A 28 21.61 1.26 10.41
C VAL A 28 20.62 2.05 11.27
N SER A 29 19.31 1.74 11.19
CA SER A 29 18.26 2.42 11.96
C SER A 29 18.28 2.12 13.47
N ASN A 30 18.89 1.01 13.89
CA ASN A 30 19.00 0.64 15.30
C ASN A 30 20.29 1.15 15.95
N ASP A 31 21.27 1.59 15.17
CA ASP A 31 22.46 2.27 15.67
C ASP A 31 22.17 3.76 15.90
N LEU A 32 21.76 4.08 17.14
CA LEU A 32 21.36 5.45 17.51
C LEU A 32 22.52 6.45 17.41
N GLU A 33 23.75 6.03 17.73
CA GLU A 33 24.93 6.89 17.64
C GLU A 33 25.23 7.23 16.17
N PHE A 34 25.26 6.22 15.30
CA PHE A 34 25.48 6.43 13.87
C PHE A 34 24.38 7.30 13.26
N LYS A 35 23.11 7.07 13.61
CA LYS A 35 22.00 7.89 13.11
C LYS A 35 22.12 9.35 13.51
N ALA A 36 22.45 9.62 14.76
CA ALA A 36 22.61 10.98 15.25
C ALA A 36 23.78 11.67 14.55
N ARG A 37 24.92 10.98 14.43
CA ARG A 37 26.13 11.49 13.77
C ARG A 37 25.90 11.78 12.29
N GLN A 38 25.33 10.83 11.56
CA GLN A 38 25.15 10.90 10.10
C GLN A 38 23.80 11.49 9.68
N LYS A 39 22.99 11.98 10.63
CA LYS A 39 21.67 12.60 10.41
C LYS A 39 20.75 11.74 9.55
N ILE A 40 20.71 10.43 9.82
CA ILE A 40 19.96 9.46 9.02
C ILE A 40 18.46 9.73 9.11
N GLY A 41 17.85 10.04 7.97
CA GLY A 41 16.40 10.13 7.79
C GLY A 41 15.78 8.80 7.31
N THR A 42 14.45 8.74 7.28
CA THR A 42 13.70 7.63 6.67
C THR A 42 12.53 8.15 5.86
N VAL A 43 12.26 7.49 4.73
CA VAL A 43 11.16 7.81 3.81
C VAL A 43 10.14 6.67 3.70
N ASN A 44 10.07 5.82 4.73
CA ASN A 44 9.18 4.66 4.76
C ASN A 44 7.68 5.03 4.83
N SER A 45 6.83 4.01 4.70
CA SER A 45 5.37 4.13 4.61
C SER A 45 4.69 4.63 5.89
N ILE A 46 5.41 4.72 7.00
CA ILE A 46 4.85 5.17 8.29
C ILE A 46 4.95 6.69 8.48
N ASN A 47 5.64 7.42 7.60
CA ASN A 47 5.75 8.88 7.74
C ASN A 47 4.37 9.56 7.62
N TRP A 48 4.00 10.35 8.63
CA TRP A 48 2.69 11.03 8.68
C TRP A 48 2.46 12.00 7.52
N ALA A 49 3.50 12.71 7.06
CA ALA A 49 3.37 13.64 5.93
C ALA A 49 2.94 12.93 4.64
N ARG A 50 3.35 11.66 4.45
CA ARG A 50 2.89 10.85 3.32
C ARG A 50 1.38 10.59 3.39
N VAL A 51 0.84 10.29 4.57
CA VAL A 51 -0.61 10.07 4.76
C VAL A 51 -1.37 11.37 4.55
N VAL A 52 -0.89 12.48 5.11
CA VAL A 52 -1.56 13.79 4.95
C VAL A 52 -1.60 14.24 3.49
N ALA A 53 -0.50 14.09 2.75
CA ALA A 53 -0.47 14.43 1.33
C ALA A 53 -1.52 13.65 0.52
N GLN A 54 -1.79 12.41 0.92
CA GLN A 54 -2.77 11.53 0.26
C GLN A 54 -4.23 11.96 0.50
N VAL A 55 -4.53 12.64 1.62
CA VAL A 55 -5.90 13.14 1.92
C VAL A 55 -6.40 14.06 0.80
N VAL A 56 -5.51 14.83 0.18
CA VAL A 56 -5.84 15.86 -0.83
C VAL A 56 -6.58 15.26 -2.02
N TYR A 57 -6.15 14.10 -2.53
CA TYR A 57 -6.80 13.55 -3.74
C TYR A 57 -8.16 12.91 -3.47
N TYR A 58 -8.49 12.58 -2.21
CA TYR A 58 -9.87 12.20 -1.85
C TYR A 58 -10.81 13.38 -1.99
N PHE A 59 -10.42 14.55 -1.47
CA PHE A 59 -11.17 15.79 -1.68
C PHE A 59 -11.25 16.15 -3.16
N ARG A 60 -10.13 16.08 -3.89
CA ARG A 60 -10.10 16.39 -5.32
C ARG A 60 -10.99 15.45 -6.14
N GLY A 61 -10.98 14.15 -5.85
CA GLY A 61 -11.81 13.14 -6.50
C GLY A 61 -13.29 13.34 -6.21
N TYR A 62 -13.64 13.61 -4.95
CA TYR A 62 -15.01 13.96 -4.56
C TYR A 62 -15.54 15.17 -5.33
N LEU A 63 -14.77 16.27 -5.36
CA LEU A 63 -15.14 17.50 -6.07
C LEU A 63 -15.24 17.31 -7.58
N ALA A 64 -14.52 16.33 -8.15
CA ALA A 64 -14.64 15.99 -9.58
C ALA A 64 -15.90 15.18 -9.89
N ALA A 65 -16.30 14.30 -8.97
CA ALA A 65 -17.36 13.32 -9.17
C ALA A 65 -18.75 13.82 -8.74
N THR A 66 -18.84 15.02 -8.17
CA THR A 66 -20.08 15.58 -7.62
C THR A 66 -20.32 17.01 -8.11
N THR A 67 -21.59 17.39 -8.15
CA THR A 67 -22.05 18.75 -8.48
C THR A 67 -22.65 19.46 -7.27
N ALA A 68 -22.94 18.73 -6.18
CA ALA A 68 -23.45 19.29 -4.93
C ALA A 68 -22.89 18.57 -3.70
N ASN A 69 -22.64 19.33 -2.64
CA ASN A 69 -22.03 18.82 -1.39
C ASN A 69 -22.91 17.81 -0.61
N SER A 70 -24.19 17.69 -0.97
CA SER A 70 -25.10 16.68 -0.39
C SER A 70 -24.90 15.29 -1.01
N GLN A 71 -24.24 15.19 -2.16
CA GLN A 71 -23.93 13.92 -2.80
C GLN A 71 -22.81 13.20 -2.06
N LYS A 72 -22.83 11.87 -2.16
CA LYS A 72 -21.78 11.01 -1.63
C LYS A 72 -21.02 10.34 -2.76
N VAL A 73 -19.78 9.95 -2.48
CA VAL A 73 -18.98 9.08 -3.34
C VAL A 73 -18.47 7.90 -2.53
N SER A 74 -18.16 6.80 -3.19
CA SER A 74 -17.40 5.68 -2.63
C SER A 74 -16.02 5.64 -3.25
N PHE A 75 -15.04 5.15 -2.50
CA PHE A 75 -13.69 4.92 -3.00
C PHE A 75 -13.32 3.46 -2.87
N THR A 76 -12.68 2.90 -3.89
CA THR A 76 -11.98 1.62 -3.80
C THR A 76 -10.49 1.83 -3.98
N VAL A 77 -9.71 1.24 -3.07
CA VAL A 77 -8.28 1.46 -2.95
C VAL A 77 -7.55 0.12 -3.06
N PRO A 78 -6.72 -0.10 -4.10
CA PRO A 78 -5.75 -1.19 -4.10
C PRO A 78 -4.83 -1.03 -2.88
N SER A 79 -4.93 -1.95 -1.93
CA SER A 79 -4.46 -1.77 -0.55
C SER A 79 -3.45 -2.84 -0.15
N GLY A 80 -2.20 -2.42 0.06
CA GLY A 80 -1.17 -3.20 0.77
C GLY A 80 -0.95 -2.64 2.18
N ASN A 81 -0.05 -1.66 2.31
CA ASN A 81 0.37 -1.08 3.59
C ASN A 81 -0.65 -0.20 4.33
N PHE A 82 -1.90 -0.12 3.84
CA PHE A 82 -3.03 0.64 4.42
C PHE A 82 -2.91 2.18 4.48
N GLY A 83 -1.80 2.78 4.01
CA GLY A 83 -1.60 4.24 4.09
C GLY A 83 -2.61 5.05 3.27
N ASN A 84 -2.88 4.61 2.04
CA ASN A 84 -3.78 5.30 1.12
C ASN A 84 -5.22 5.31 1.66
N ILE A 85 -5.78 4.14 1.98
CA ILE A 85 -7.15 4.07 2.52
C ILE A 85 -7.26 4.68 3.93
N CYS A 86 -6.18 4.71 4.72
CA CYS A 86 -6.13 5.49 5.96
C CYS A 86 -6.29 6.99 5.70
N ALA A 87 -5.68 7.53 4.63
CA ALA A 87 -5.92 8.91 4.22
C ALA A 87 -7.38 9.15 3.79
N GLY A 88 -8.02 8.18 3.12
CA GLY A 88 -9.45 8.23 2.82
C GLY A 88 -10.33 8.23 4.08
N HIS A 89 -9.96 7.44 5.08
CA HIS A 89 -10.60 7.45 6.39
C HIS A 89 -10.45 8.81 7.08
N ILE A 90 -9.26 9.40 7.08
CA ILE A 90 -9.03 10.75 7.61
C ILE A 90 -9.91 11.77 6.88
N ALA A 91 -9.98 11.72 5.54
CA ALA A 91 -10.84 12.62 4.77
C ALA A 91 -12.32 12.49 5.19
N ARG A 92 -12.81 11.26 5.40
CA ARG A 92 -14.16 11.01 5.90
C ARG A 92 -14.37 11.56 7.30
N MET A 93 -13.40 11.37 8.20
CA MET A 93 -13.44 11.90 9.57
C MET A 93 -13.39 13.44 9.62
N MET A 94 -12.79 14.07 8.60
CA MET A 94 -12.82 15.53 8.41
C MET A 94 -14.17 16.06 7.91
N GLY A 95 -15.12 15.18 7.56
CA GLY A 95 -16.47 15.54 7.10
C GLY A 95 -16.68 15.41 5.59
N LEU A 96 -15.72 14.87 4.83
CA LEU A 96 -15.94 14.60 3.41
C LEU A 96 -17.06 13.54 3.24
N PRO A 97 -18.10 13.77 2.42
CA PRO A 97 -19.24 12.85 2.25
C PRO A 97 -18.91 11.52 1.55
N ILE A 98 -18.14 10.66 2.21
CA ILE A 98 -17.76 9.33 1.71
C ILE A 98 -18.78 8.29 2.21
N ASP A 99 -19.42 7.59 1.27
CA ASP A 99 -20.32 6.46 1.57
C ASP A 99 -19.53 5.23 2.02
N LYS A 100 -18.63 4.74 1.16
CA LYS A 100 -17.77 3.58 1.43
C LYS A 100 -16.29 3.83 1.14
N LEU A 101 -15.45 3.21 1.96
CA LEU A 101 -14.01 3.04 1.74
C LEU A 101 -13.74 1.54 1.58
N VAL A 102 -13.49 1.09 0.36
CA VAL A 102 -13.33 -0.32 0.02
C VAL A 102 -11.84 -0.65 -0.14
N ALA A 103 -11.33 -1.56 0.68
CA ALA A 103 -9.98 -2.09 0.56
C ALA A 103 -9.97 -3.26 -0.44
N ALA A 104 -9.36 -3.07 -1.60
CA ALA A 104 -9.10 -4.16 -2.53
C ALA A 104 -7.75 -4.79 -2.20
N THR A 105 -7.73 -6.08 -1.87
CA THR A 105 -6.50 -6.85 -1.69
C THR A 105 -6.32 -7.85 -2.83
N ASN A 106 -5.08 -8.20 -3.12
CA ASN A 106 -4.79 -9.37 -3.93
C ASN A 106 -4.90 -10.65 -3.07
N GLU A 107 -4.27 -11.74 -3.48
CA GLU A 107 -4.25 -13.01 -2.76
C GLU A 107 -3.69 -12.90 -1.32
N ASN A 108 -2.91 -11.85 -1.03
CA ASN A 108 -2.45 -11.50 0.31
C ASN A 108 -3.54 -10.70 1.05
N ASP A 109 -4.52 -11.43 1.58
CA ASP A 109 -5.83 -10.91 1.98
C ASP A 109 -5.98 -10.58 3.49
N VAL A 110 -4.88 -10.26 4.18
CA VAL A 110 -4.90 -9.98 5.63
C VAL A 110 -5.88 -8.85 6.01
N LEU A 111 -6.02 -7.84 5.16
CA LEU A 111 -6.98 -6.76 5.38
C LEU A 111 -8.43 -7.21 5.11
N ASP A 112 -8.66 -8.01 4.07
CA ASP A 112 -10.00 -8.54 3.78
C ASP A 112 -10.48 -9.48 4.90
N GLU A 113 -9.62 -10.34 5.43
CA GLU A 113 -9.92 -11.18 6.59
C GLU A 113 -10.36 -10.32 7.78
N PHE A 114 -9.61 -9.26 8.10
CA PHE A 114 -9.97 -8.36 9.19
C PHE A 114 -11.31 -7.66 8.94
N PHE A 115 -11.53 -7.06 7.78
CA PHE A 115 -12.77 -6.32 7.49
C PHE A 115 -14.00 -7.22 7.35
N ARG A 116 -13.82 -8.54 7.19
CA ARG A 116 -14.91 -9.52 7.22
C ARG A 116 -15.17 -10.13 8.60
N THR A 117 -14.14 -10.30 9.41
CA THR A 117 -14.21 -11.18 10.61
C THR A 117 -13.84 -10.49 11.92
N GLY A 118 -13.12 -9.37 11.89
CA GLY A 118 -12.50 -8.76 13.07
C GLY A 118 -11.17 -9.39 13.49
N VAL A 119 -10.72 -10.45 12.80
CA VAL A 119 -9.45 -11.13 13.06
C VAL A 119 -8.35 -10.53 12.20
N TYR A 120 -7.28 -10.06 12.84
CA TYR A 120 -6.07 -9.62 12.17
C TYR A 120 -4.95 -10.63 12.43
N ARG A 121 -4.56 -11.38 11.39
CA ARG A 121 -3.50 -12.40 11.46
C ARG A 121 -2.40 -12.13 10.44
N VAL A 122 -1.21 -11.79 10.92
CA VAL A 122 -0.07 -11.57 10.03
C VAL A 122 0.29 -12.86 9.31
N ARG A 123 0.45 -12.79 7.99
CA ARG A 123 0.86 -13.94 7.17
C ARG A 123 2.35 -14.23 7.40
N LYS A 124 2.70 -15.50 7.60
CA LYS A 124 4.12 -15.89 7.59
C LYS A 124 4.67 -15.78 6.16
N PRO A 125 6.00 -15.72 5.97
CA PRO A 125 6.59 -15.70 4.63
C PRO A 125 6.10 -16.85 3.74
N ALA A 126 5.93 -18.06 4.29
CA ALA A 126 5.39 -19.22 3.57
C ALA A 126 3.90 -19.09 3.17
N GLU A 127 3.18 -18.11 3.71
CA GLU A 127 1.78 -17.81 3.41
C GLU A 127 1.64 -16.49 2.62
N THR A 128 2.75 -15.85 2.24
CA THR A 128 2.76 -14.62 1.44
C THR A 128 3.04 -15.00 0.00
N PHE A 129 2.09 -14.71 -0.89
CA PHE A 129 2.19 -15.06 -2.29
C PHE A 129 2.89 -13.94 -3.06
N HIS A 130 3.77 -14.30 -3.99
CA HIS A 130 4.21 -13.40 -5.04
C HIS A 130 3.12 -13.33 -6.10
N THR A 131 2.52 -12.14 -6.28
CA THR A 131 1.39 -11.94 -7.17
C THR A 131 1.78 -11.02 -8.34
N SER A 132 0.85 -10.87 -9.29
CA SER A 132 1.03 -9.90 -10.38
C SER A 132 0.76 -8.45 -9.99
N SER A 133 0.38 -8.18 -8.73
CA SER A 133 0.30 -6.84 -8.13
C SER A 133 1.24 -6.71 -6.92
N PRO A 134 2.57 -6.80 -7.13
CA PRO A 134 3.54 -7.07 -6.07
C PRO A 134 3.66 -5.96 -5.02
N SER A 135 3.20 -4.73 -5.31
CA SER A 135 3.22 -3.65 -4.31
C SER A 135 2.21 -3.86 -3.18
N MET A 136 1.28 -4.81 -3.37
CA MET A 136 0.25 -5.21 -2.41
C MET A 136 0.57 -6.54 -1.72
N ASP A 137 1.69 -7.20 -2.05
CA ASP A 137 2.14 -8.46 -1.42
C ASP A 137 2.68 -8.22 -0.01
N ILE A 138 1.77 -7.87 0.90
CA ILE A 138 2.09 -7.43 2.25
C ILE A 138 1.51 -8.40 3.27
N SER A 139 2.37 -8.88 4.17
CA SER A 139 1.99 -9.73 5.30
C SER A 139 1.50 -8.95 6.53
N LYS A 140 2.04 -7.74 6.75
CA LYS A 140 1.72 -6.84 7.88
C LYS A 140 1.51 -5.42 7.37
N ALA A 141 0.28 -4.93 7.44
CA ALA A 141 -0.06 -3.60 6.97
C ALA A 141 0.42 -2.50 7.93
N SER A 142 1.50 -1.80 7.58
CA SER A 142 2.19 -0.86 8.47
C SER A 142 1.34 0.33 8.96
N ASN A 143 0.36 0.81 8.19
CA ASN A 143 -0.52 1.90 8.63
C ASN A 143 -1.80 1.41 9.32
N PHE A 144 -2.04 0.10 9.40
CA PHE A 144 -3.26 -0.44 9.98
C PHE A 144 -3.38 -0.11 11.48
N GLU A 145 -2.25 0.00 12.19
CA GLU A 145 -2.19 0.46 13.58
C GLU A 145 -2.89 1.79 13.82
N ARG A 146 -2.80 2.73 12.87
CA ARG A 146 -3.48 4.03 12.97
C ARG A 146 -4.99 3.89 13.00
N PHE A 147 -5.53 2.98 12.19
CA PHE A 147 -6.95 2.72 12.18
C PHE A 147 -7.40 1.93 13.41
N VAL A 148 -6.62 0.94 13.85
CA VAL A 148 -6.90 0.20 15.09
C VAL A 148 -6.94 1.16 16.28
N TYR A 149 -6.02 2.13 16.34
CA TYR A 149 -6.03 3.18 17.37
C TYR A 149 -7.35 3.95 17.40
N GLU A 150 -7.89 4.37 16.25
CA GLU A 150 -9.21 5.01 16.18
C GLU A 150 -10.35 4.03 16.56
N LEU A 151 -10.27 2.77 16.11
CA LEU A 151 -11.27 1.74 16.36
C LEU A 151 -11.42 1.43 17.86
N VAL A 152 -10.32 1.38 18.60
CA VAL A 152 -10.32 1.14 20.05
C VAL A 152 -10.54 2.43 20.87
N GLY A 153 -11.10 3.48 20.25
CA GLY A 153 -11.45 4.71 20.96
C GLY A 153 -10.25 5.58 21.33
N ARG A 154 -9.15 5.51 20.56
CA ARG A 154 -7.90 6.25 20.79
C ARG A 154 -7.20 5.89 22.09
N ASP A 155 -7.37 4.66 22.55
CA ASP A 155 -6.68 4.11 23.70
C ASP A 155 -5.27 3.57 23.31
N PRO A 156 -4.19 4.23 23.75
CA PRO A 156 -2.82 3.81 23.42
C PRO A 156 -2.42 2.51 24.13
N GLU A 157 -2.92 2.25 25.33
CA GLU A 157 -2.59 1.02 26.08
C GLU A 157 -3.24 -0.19 25.42
N ARG A 158 -4.50 -0.04 25.01
CA ARG A 158 -5.23 -1.07 24.26
C ARG A 158 -4.57 -1.35 22.90
N THR A 159 -4.21 -0.30 22.17
CA THR A 159 -3.51 -0.42 20.88
C THR A 159 -2.17 -1.15 21.07
N HIS A 160 -1.39 -0.74 22.07
CA HIS A 160 -0.11 -1.39 22.37
C HIS A 160 -0.30 -2.88 22.71
N ALA A 161 -1.29 -3.23 23.53
CA ALA A 161 -1.57 -4.61 23.90
C ALA A 161 -1.92 -5.50 22.69
N LEU A 162 -2.74 -4.99 21.75
CA LEU A 162 -3.08 -5.70 20.52
C LEU A 162 -1.85 -5.89 19.62
N PHE A 163 -1.04 -4.85 19.43
CA PHE A 163 0.14 -4.94 18.58
C PHE A 163 1.25 -5.81 19.18
N ARG A 164 1.35 -5.91 20.51
CA ARG A 164 2.20 -6.92 21.16
C ARG A 164 1.74 -8.37 20.92
N LYS A 165 0.44 -8.61 20.72
CA LYS A 165 -0.08 -9.94 20.37
C LYS A 165 0.31 -10.37 18.96
N ILE A 166 0.48 -9.43 18.03
CA ILE A 166 1.03 -9.75 16.71
C ILE A 166 2.40 -10.41 16.84
N ASP A 167 3.29 -9.85 17.66
CA ASP A 167 4.66 -10.35 17.77
C ASP A 167 4.76 -11.67 18.58
N THR A 168 3.79 -11.94 19.46
CA THR A 168 3.80 -13.11 20.36
C THR A 168 2.89 -14.27 19.93
N HIS A 169 1.76 -13.96 19.29
CA HIS A 169 0.70 -14.90 18.92
C HIS A 169 0.37 -14.85 17.42
N GLY A 170 0.97 -13.94 16.65
CA GLY A 170 0.77 -13.79 15.20
C GLY A 170 -0.45 -12.95 14.79
N GLY A 171 -1.26 -12.48 15.75
CA GLY A 171 -2.47 -11.71 15.46
C GLY A 171 -3.30 -11.38 16.70
N PHE A 172 -4.48 -10.82 16.47
CA PHE A 172 -5.50 -10.55 17.48
C PHE A 172 -6.92 -10.70 16.89
N ASP A 173 -7.92 -10.90 17.75
CA ASP A 173 -9.32 -11.11 17.37
C ASP A 173 -10.24 -10.09 18.06
N LEU A 174 -10.88 -9.21 17.29
CA LEU A 174 -11.83 -8.21 17.79
C LEU A 174 -13.31 -8.55 17.47
N SER A 175 -13.58 -9.80 17.07
CA SER A 175 -14.89 -10.24 16.58
C SER A 175 -16.02 -10.21 17.62
N GLY A 176 -15.68 -10.20 18.92
CA GLY A 176 -16.63 -10.36 20.02
C GLY A 176 -17.07 -11.81 20.27
N ALA A 177 -16.50 -12.79 19.55
CA ALA A 177 -16.75 -14.20 19.79
C ALA A 177 -16.17 -14.68 21.15
N PRO A 178 -16.67 -15.79 21.73
CA PRO A 178 -16.05 -16.36 22.93
C PRO A 178 -14.56 -16.65 22.72
N GLY A 179 -13.70 -16.06 23.57
CA GLY A 179 -12.24 -16.19 23.46
C GLY A 179 -11.55 -15.12 22.59
N SER A 180 -12.31 -14.20 22.00
CA SER A 180 -11.76 -13.02 21.31
C SER A 180 -11.09 -12.06 22.30
N ASP A 181 -10.21 -11.19 21.78
CA ASP A 181 -9.50 -10.18 22.55
C ASP A 181 -10.37 -8.97 22.89
N GLY A 182 -11.51 -8.81 22.20
CA GLY A 182 -12.50 -7.76 22.39
C GLY A 182 -13.63 -7.83 21.36
N ASP A 183 -14.52 -6.83 21.37
CA ASP A 183 -15.72 -6.77 20.52
C ASP A 183 -15.79 -5.48 19.66
N GLU A 184 -14.67 -4.76 19.56
CA GLU A 184 -14.58 -3.47 18.86
C GLU A 184 -14.89 -3.58 17.36
N PHE A 185 -14.83 -4.77 16.76
CA PHE A 185 -15.17 -4.96 15.34
C PHE A 185 -16.59 -4.51 14.98
N LYS A 186 -17.54 -4.55 15.94
CA LYS A 186 -18.91 -4.04 15.76
C LYS A 186 -18.97 -2.57 15.32
N ASP A 187 -17.91 -1.80 15.59
CA ASP A 187 -17.83 -0.38 15.28
C ASP A 187 -17.19 -0.09 13.91
N VAL A 188 -16.56 -1.08 13.26
CA VAL A 188 -15.91 -0.91 11.94
C VAL A 188 -16.90 -0.39 10.89
N ALA A 189 -18.14 -0.87 10.91
CA ALA A 189 -19.18 -0.45 9.97
C ALA A 189 -19.49 1.06 10.06
N LYS A 190 -19.30 1.69 11.23
CA LYS A 190 -19.49 3.14 11.42
C LYS A 190 -18.50 3.97 10.61
N PHE A 191 -17.31 3.41 10.36
CA PHE A 191 -16.26 4.05 9.56
C PHE A 191 -16.43 3.87 8.06
N GLY A 192 -17.44 3.12 7.62
CA GLY A 192 -17.78 2.97 6.20
C GLY A 192 -16.85 2.04 5.43
N PHE A 193 -16.05 1.20 6.12
CA PHE A 193 -15.18 0.27 5.45
C PHE A 193 -15.94 -0.88 4.76
N GLY A 194 -15.35 -1.38 3.68
CA GLY A 194 -15.64 -2.65 3.03
C GLY A 194 -14.32 -3.23 2.51
N SER A 195 -14.34 -4.46 2.04
CA SER A 195 -13.15 -5.11 1.48
C SER A 195 -13.54 -6.16 0.46
N GLY A 196 -12.57 -6.54 -0.36
CA GLY A 196 -12.68 -7.72 -1.20
C GLY A 196 -11.32 -8.15 -1.71
N ARG A 197 -11.31 -9.33 -2.34
CA ARG A 197 -10.13 -10.00 -2.81
C ARG A 197 -10.18 -10.23 -4.32
N SER A 198 -9.05 -10.09 -5.00
CA SER A 198 -8.84 -10.50 -6.38
C SER A 198 -7.69 -11.49 -6.52
N THR A 199 -7.86 -12.42 -7.43
CA THR A 199 -6.83 -13.35 -7.88
C THR A 199 -6.15 -12.86 -9.16
N HIS A 200 -5.07 -13.50 -9.57
CA HIS A 200 -4.40 -13.23 -10.84
C HIS A 200 -5.35 -13.36 -12.04
N LEU A 201 -6.18 -14.41 -12.07
CA LEU A 201 -7.18 -14.58 -13.13
C LEU A 201 -8.22 -13.45 -13.13
N ASP A 202 -8.64 -13.00 -11.94
CA ASP A 202 -9.56 -11.86 -11.82
C ASP A 202 -8.94 -10.58 -12.39
N ARG A 203 -7.66 -10.31 -12.11
CA ARG A 203 -6.93 -9.15 -12.64
C ARG A 203 -6.82 -9.20 -14.16
N VAL A 204 -6.39 -10.33 -14.71
CA VAL A 204 -6.23 -10.52 -16.16
C VAL A 204 -7.57 -10.34 -16.88
N ALA A 205 -8.65 -10.92 -16.34
CA ALA A 205 -10.00 -10.72 -16.87
C ALA A 205 -10.44 -9.24 -16.78
N THR A 206 -10.19 -8.59 -15.64
CA THR A 206 -10.57 -7.17 -15.44
C THR A 206 -9.81 -6.24 -16.39
N ILE A 207 -8.53 -6.50 -16.68
CA ILE A 207 -7.75 -5.73 -17.66
C ILE A 207 -8.36 -5.86 -19.05
N ARG A 208 -8.73 -7.08 -19.46
CA ARG A 208 -9.41 -7.33 -20.75
C ARG A 208 -10.75 -6.61 -20.82
N ASP A 209 -11.60 -6.81 -19.83
CA ASP A 209 -12.92 -6.17 -19.77
C ASP A 209 -12.81 -4.64 -19.89
N VAL A 210 -11.85 -4.03 -19.18
CA VAL A 210 -11.70 -2.58 -19.19
C VAL A 210 -11.17 -2.07 -20.53
N ALA A 211 -10.26 -2.81 -21.17
CA ALA A 211 -9.80 -2.50 -22.52
C ALA A 211 -10.94 -2.61 -23.54
N ASP A 212 -11.76 -3.66 -23.47
CA ASP A 212 -12.86 -3.90 -24.39
C ASP A 212 -14.01 -2.88 -24.22
N ASP A 213 -14.41 -2.60 -22.97
CA ASP A 213 -15.55 -1.74 -22.67
C ASP A 213 -15.23 -0.24 -22.79
N TYR A 214 -14.01 0.17 -22.41
CA TYR A 214 -13.64 1.58 -22.25
C TYR A 214 -12.48 2.02 -23.15
N GLY A 215 -11.81 1.09 -23.85
CA GLY A 215 -10.69 1.43 -24.73
C GLY A 215 -9.45 1.96 -23.99
N ILE A 216 -9.31 1.64 -22.70
CA ILE A 216 -8.16 2.06 -21.88
C ILE A 216 -7.42 0.85 -21.31
N THR A 217 -6.10 0.96 -21.19
CA THR A 217 -5.26 -0.05 -20.55
C THR A 217 -4.94 0.37 -19.11
N ILE A 218 -5.18 -0.53 -18.17
CA ILE A 218 -4.92 -0.32 -16.74
C ILE A 218 -3.86 -1.29 -16.23
N ASP A 219 -3.17 -0.92 -15.15
CA ASP A 219 -2.22 -1.81 -14.49
C ASP A 219 -2.91 -2.87 -13.60
N THR A 220 -2.13 -3.84 -13.11
CA THR A 220 -2.62 -4.94 -12.28
C THR A 220 -3.19 -4.51 -10.94
N HIS A 221 -2.66 -3.45 -10.32
CA HIS A 221 -3.15 -2.94 -9.03
C HIS A 221 -4.49 -2.22 -9.23
N THR A 222 -4.61 -1.44 -10.30
CA THR A 222 -5.89 -0.79 -10.66
C THR A 222 -6.95 -1.83 -11.00
N ALA A 223 -6.57 -2.93 -11.66
CA ALA A 223 -7.47 -4.06 -11.92
C ALA A 223 -7.97 -4.73 -10.63
N ASP A 224 -7.12 -4.93 -9.61
CA ASP A 224 -7.56 -5.37 -8.27
C ASP A 224 -8.66 -4.44 -7.73
N GLY A 225 -8.41 -3.13 -7.82
CA GLY A 225 -9.33 -2.08 -7.40
C GLY A 225 -10.67 -2.14 -8.14
N ILE A 226 -10.67 -2.22 -9.47
CA ILE A 226 -11.90 -2.24 -10.28
C ILE A 226 -12.71 -3.50 -10.01
N LYS A 227 -12.08 -4.66 -9.92
CA LYS A 227 -12.76 -5.92 -9.64
C LYS A 227 -13.54 -5.84 -8.34
N VAL A 228 -12.88 -5.44 -7.25
CA VAL A 228 -13.50 -5.35 -5.93
C VAL A 228 -14.50 -4.19 -5.87
N ALA A 229 -14.25 -3.10 -6.59
CA ALA A 229 -15.18 -1.98 -6.68
C ALA A 229 -16.53 -2.40 -7.25
N ARG A 230 -16.54 -3.20 -8.33
CA ARG A 230 -17.75 -3.70 -9.00
C ARG A 230 -18.66 -4.48 -8.03
N GLU A 231 -18.10 -5.15 -7.02
CA GLU A 231 -18.85 -5.89 -5.99
C GLU A 231 -19.52 -4.97 -4.94
N HIS A 232 -19.10 -3.71 -4.88
CA HIS A 232 -19.52 -2.73 -3.87
C HIS A 232 -20.25 -1.52 -4.45
N MET A 233 -20.49 -1.50 -5.77
CA MET A 233 -21.19 -0.40 -6.43
C MET A 233 -22.65 -0.29 -5.94
N ARG A 234 -23.12 0.95 -5.82
CA ARG A 234 -24.50 1.25 -5.44
C ARG A 234 -25.11 2.20 -6.49
N PRO A 235 -26.34 1.95 -6.96
CA PRO A 235 -27.02 2.86 -7.86
C PRO A 235 -27.06 4.29 -7.29
N GLY A 236 -26.67 5.28 -8.10
CA GLY A 236 -26.69 6.69 -7.72
C GLY A 236 -25.54 7.17 -6.83
N VAL A 237 -24.57 6.30 -6.47
CA VAL A 237 -23.35 6.69 -5.73
C VAL A 237 -22.13 6.45 -6.62
N PRO A 238 -21.44 7.52 -7.10
CA PRO A 238 -20.21 7.36 -7.88
C PRO A 238 -19.16 6.53 -7.11
N MET A 239 -18.55 5.57 -7.80
CA MET A 239 -17.44 4.77 -7.29
C MET A 239 -16.15 5.23 -7.95
N ILE A 240 -15.20 5.71 -7.15
CA ILE A 240 -13.89 6.17 -7.59
C ILE A 240 -12.86 5.09 -7.25
N VAL A 241 -12.23 4.50 -8.26
CA VAL A 241 -11.12 3.56 -8.07
C VAL A 241 -9.80 4.33 -8.19
N LEU A 242 -8.89 4.11 -7.24
CA LEU A 242 -7.58 4.75 -7.30
C LEU A 242 -6.65 3.98 -8.25
N GLU A 243 -6.27 4.62 -9.35
CA GLU A 243 -5.19 4.14 -10.21
C GLU A 243 -3.85 4.41 -9.51
N THR A 244 -3.16 3.35 -9.10
CA THR A 244 -1.96 3.46 -8.25
C THR A 244 -0.64 3.30 -9.01
N ALA A 245 -0.72 2.82 -10.26
CA ALA A 245 0.40 2.71 -11.18
C ALA A 245 -0.08 2.84 -12.63
N LEU A 246 0.82 3.21 -13.53
CA LEU A 246 0.57 3.11 -14.97
C LEU A 246 0.86 1.68 -15.46
N ALA A 247 0.12 1.23 -16.47
CA ALA A 247 0.26 -0.11 -17.05
C ALA A 247 1.69 -0.45 -17.49
N ALA A 248 2.43 0.53 -18.02
CA ALA A 248 3.84 0.38 -18.43
C ALA A 248 4.77 -0.14 -17.32
N LYS A 249 4.40 0.01 -16.04
CA LYS A 249 5.19 -0.49 -14.91
C LYS A 249 5.08 -2.01 -14.71
N PHE A 250 4.07 -2.66 -15.27
CA PHE A 250 3.76 -4.08 -15.06
C PHE A 250 3.46 -4.78 -16.39
N ASN A 251 4.30 -4.50 -17.40
CA ASN A 251 4.08 -4.88 -18.79
C ASN A 251 3.87 -6.38 -19.02
N GLU A 252 4.52 -7.25 -18.24
CA GLU A 252 4.39 -8.71 -18.41
C GLU A 252 2.93 -9.18 -18.30
N THR A 253 2.18 -8.70 -17.30
CA THR A 253 0.76 -9.06 -17.15
C THR A 253 -0.13 -8.34 -18.16
N ILE A 254 0.28 -7.16 -18.65
CA ILE A 254 -0.45 -6.48 -19.72
C ILE A 254 -0.34 -7.28 -21.03
N LEU A 255 0.86 -7.76 -21.36
CA LEU A 255 1.11 -8.62 -22.50
C LEU A 255 0.31 -9.93 -22.40
N GLU A 256 0.23 -10.54 -21.22
CA GLU A 256 -0.61 -11.72 -20.98
C GLU A 256 -2.11 -11.42 -21.18
N ALA A 257 -2.59 -10.29 -20.66
CA ALA A 257 -3.99 -9.92 -20.74
C ALA A 257 -4.40 -9.53 -22.17
N LEU A 258 -3.64 -8.68 -22.83
CA LEU A 258 -4.04 -8.01 -24.07
C LEU A 258 -3.31 -8.52 -25.33
N GLY A 259 -2.28 -9.35 -25.17
CA GLY A 259 -1.46 -9.82 -26.30
C GLY A 259 -0.57 -8.74 -26.92
N GLN A 260 -0.46 -7.58 -26.28
CA GLN A 260 0.38 -6.44 -26.71
C GLN A 260 0.99 -5.74 -25.49
N ASP A 261 2.12 -5.07 -25.71
CA ASP A 261 2.77 -4.28 -24.68
C ASP A 261 1.92 -3.06 -24.28
N ALA A 262 2.04 -2.67 -23.01
CA ALA A 262 1.50 -1.43 -22.50
C ALA A 262 2.14 -0.22 -23.19
N GLU A 263 1.31 0.79 -23.49
CA GLU A 263 1.81 2.06 -24.01
C GLU A 263 2.76 2.72 -23.01
N ARG A 264 3.93 3.11 -23.50
CA ARG A 264 4.92 3.85 -22.71
C ARG A 264 4.57 5.34 -22.71
N PRO A 265 4.63 6.03 -21.55
CA PRO A 265 4.50 7.47 -21.52
C PRO A 265 5.60 8.15 -22.35
N ALA A 266 5.27 9.28 -22.98
CA ALA A 266 6.23 10.05 -23.77
C ALA A 266 7.48 10.41 -22.94
N GLY A 267 8.66 10.18 -23.53
CA GLY A 267 9.96 10.43 -22.90
C GLY A 267 10.53 9.26 -22.11
N PHE A 268 9.86 8.10 -22.11
CA PHE A 268 10.31 6.87 -21.45
C PHE A 268 10.67 5.74 -22.42
N GLU A 269 10.69 6.01 -23.73
CA GLU A 269 10.90 5.01 -24.78
C GLU A 269 12.23 4.26 -24.60
N ASP A 270 13.30 4.98 -24.26
CA ASP A 270 14.67 4.45 -24.14
C ASP A 270 15.22 4.49 -22.69
N ILE A 271 14.36 4.54 -21.68
CA ILE A 271 14.79 4.72 -20.29
C ILE A 271 15.78 3.63 -19.82
N GLU A 272 15.63 2.40 -20.31
CA GLU A 272 16.50 1.27 -20.01
C GLU A 272 17.89 1.38 -20.66
N SER A 273 18.01 2.15 -21.74
CA SER A 273 19.26 2.38 -22.48
C SER A 273 20.11 3.51 -21.90
N LEU A 274 19.57 4.29 -20.95
CA LEU A 274 20.28 5.40 -20.33
C LEU A 274 21.48 4.92 -19.47
N PRO A 275 22.56 5.71 -19.37
CA PRO A 275 23.70 5.36 -18.51
C PRO A 275 23.28 5.12 -17.07
N GLN A 276 23.72 3.99 -16.51
CA GLN A 276 23.37 3.59 -15.15
C GLN A 276 24.48 3.99 -14.15
N ARG A 277 24.10 4.69 -13.09
CA ARG A 277 24.93 5.09 -11.95
C ARG A 277 24.43 4.41 -10.67
N PHE A 278 25.22 3.47 -10.18
CA PHE A 278 25.02 2.77 -8.92
C PHE A 278 26.35 2.20 -8.43
N VAL A 279 26.41 1.80 -7.16
CA VAL A 279 27.51 1.00 -6.61
C VAL A 279 26.99 -0.39 -6.25
N VAL A 280 27.80 -1.42 -6.47
CA VAL A 280 27.50 -2.79 -6.03
C VAL A 280 28.12 -2.99 -4.65
N MET A 281 27.35 -3.59 -3.74
CA MET A 281 27.78 -3.80 -2.36
C MET A 281 27.28 -5.16 -1.85
N PRO A 282 28.11 -5.97 -1.16
CA PRO A 282 27.60 -7.15 -0.47
C PRO A 282 26.66 -6.73 0.67
N ALA A 283 25.81 -7.65 1.14
CA ALA A 283 24.95 -7.42 2.30
C ALA A 283 25.76 -7.30 3.61
N ASP A 284 26.41 -6.15 3.81
CA ASP A 284 27.29 -5.85 4.94
C ASP A 284 26.98 -4.47 5.54
N VAL A 285 26.60 -4.46 6.82
CA VAL A 285 26.22 -3.24 7.55
C VAL A 285 27.42 -2.29 7.72
N GLY A 286 28.62 -2.82 7.91
CA GLY A 286 29.84 -2.02 8.08
C GLY A 286 30.18 -1.24 6.81
N ARG A 287 30.13 -1.91 5.65
CA ARG A 287 30.33 -1.29 4.33
C ARG A 287 29.26 -0.26 4.02
N MET A 288 28.00 -0.55 4.31
CA MET A 288 26.90 0.41 4.15
C MET A 288 27.15 1.68 4.98
N LYS A 289 27.50 1.53 6.26
CA LYS A 289 27.81 2.66 7.14
C LYS A 289 29.04 3.45 6.70
N ALA A 290 30.10 2.77 6.27
CA ALA A 290 31.31 3.40 5.76
C ALA A 290 31.02 4.21 4.50
N TYR A 291 30.29 3.62 3.54
CA TYR A 291 29.88 4.28 2.31
C TYR A 291 29.04 5.52 2.59
N ILE A 292 28.05 5.44 3.50
CA ILE A 292 27.27 6.61 3.91
C ILE A 292 28.18 7.70 4.47
N ALA A 293 29.07 7.37 5.42
CA ALA A 293 29.93 8.35 6.08
C ALA A 293 30.92 9.04 5.12
N GLU A 294 31.39 8.33 4.08
CA GLU A 294 32.27 8.90 3.05
C GLU A 294 31.54 9.91 2.15
N HIS A 295 30.22 9.79 2.01
CA HIS A 295 29.43 10.55 1.03
C HIS A 295 28.48 11.60 1.64
N THR A 296 28.43 11.73 2.97
CA THR A 296 27.65 12.76 3.67
C THR A 296 28.44 14.04 3.95
N GLY A 297 29.76 13.95 4.04
CA GLY A 297 30.64 15.09 4.39
C GLY A 297 30.45 15.60 5.82
N ILE A 298 29.95 14.75 6.72
CA ILE A 298 29.71 15.03 8.16
C ILE A 298 30.73 14.29 9.03
#